data_AF-A0A3C0QVB8-F1
#
_entry.id   AF-A0A3C0QVB8-F1
#
_cell.length_a   1.000
_cell.length_b   1.000
_cell.length_c   1.000
_cell.angle_alpha   90.00
_cell.angle_beta   90.00
_cell.angle_gamma   90.00
#
_symmetry.space_group_name_H-M   'P 1'
#
loop_
_entity.id
_entity.type
_entity.pdbx_description
1 polymer ?
#
loop_
_entity_poly.entity_id
_entity_poly.type
_entity_poly.pdbx_seq_one_letter_code
_entity_poly.pdbx_strand_id
1 'polypeptide(L)'
;MRSFDAHAFAYVGAFEITSDNAYKGSTPGDNPPMLEFDTFTHTATNPLVNSLWTGFFGIVSASNFAIHQMPLFYAALLNPLDRRYAMQCQAEAKVIRAYAYFNLTRLFGRVPIIDTIMTPTHLASARQATTQELYAFIEKDLLDA
;
A
#
# COMPACT_ATOMS: atom_id res chain seq x y z
N MET A 1 11.09 1.70 15.32
CA MET A 1 10.88 3.07 14.81
C MET A 1 9.69 3.02 13.84
N ARG A 2 8.78 4.00 13.84
CA ARG A 2 7.64 4.03 12.90
C ARG A 2 8.17 4.41 11.49
N SER A 3 7.69 3.75 10.44
CA SER A 3 8.02 4.10 9.04
C SER A 3 7.10 5.23 8.56
N PHE A 4 7.60 6.09 7.68
CA PHE A 4 6.91 7.26 7.12
C PHE A 4 6.69 7.13 5.60
N ASP A 5 6.84 5.92 5.07
CA ASP A 5 7.02 5.71 3.63
C ASP A 5 5.73 5.88 2.81
N ALA A 6 4.56 5.56 3.39
CA ALA A 6 3.29 5.56 2.66
C ALA A 6 2.44 6.83 2.81
N HIS A 7 2.55 7.59 3.91
CA HIS A 7 1.60 8.68 4.27
C HIS A 7 2.25 9.97 4.79
N ALA A 8 3.55 10.18 4.53
CA ALA A 8 4.24 11.41 4.92
C ALA A 8 4.79 12.15 3.70
N PHE A 9 6.09 12.45 3.69
CA PHE A 9 6.72 13.29 2.65
C PHE A 9 6.52 12.76 1.24
N ALA A 10 6.72 11.46 1.02
CA ALA A 10 6.55 10.88 -0.30
C ALA A 10 5.09 10.96 -0.80
N TYR A 11 4.11 10.79 0.10
CA TYR A 11 2.69 10.89 -0.23
C TYR A 11 2.31 12.33 -0.59
N VAL A 12 2.67 13.30 0.24
CA VAL A 12 2.44 14.73 -0.04
C VAL A 12 3.09 15.10 -1.36
N GLY A 13 4.29 14.58 -1.61
CA GLY A 13 5.00 14.80 -2.86
C GLY A 13 4.26 14.35 -4.11
N ALA A 14 3.76 13.11 -4.11
CA ALA A 14 3.12 12.51 -5.27
C ALA A 14 1.64 12.85 -5.43
N PHE A 15 0.94 13.31 -4.38
CA PHE A 15 -0.49 13.59 -4.44
C PHE A 15 -0.86 15.06 -4.25
N GLU A 16 -0.05 15.86 -3.58
CA GLU A 16 -0.34 17.28 -3.30
C GLU A 16 0.56 18.22 -4.10
N ILE A 17 1.88 17.96 -4.14
CA ILE A 17 2.82 18.85 -4.84
C ILE A 17 2.65 18.73 -6.36
N THR A 18 2.61 17.51 -6.89
CA THR A 18 2.38 17.28 -8.33
C THR A 18 0.97 17.63 -8.80
N SER A 19 0.04 17.97 -7.89
CA SER A 19 -1.32 18.43 -8.22
C SER A 19 -1.51 19.94 -8.04
N ASP A 20 -0.44 20.68 -7.71
CA ASP A 20 -0.45 22.13 -7.46
C ASP A 20 -1.26 22.56 -6.21
N ASN A 21 -1.61 21.61 -5.32
CA ASN A 21 -2.22 21.92 -4.02
C ASN A 21 -1.18 22.40 -2.99
N ALA A 22 0.09 22.05 -3.20
CA ALA A 22 1.21 22.40 -2.35
C ALA A 22 2.47 22.65 -3.20
N TYR A 23 3.46 23.32 -2.62
CA TYR A 23 4.78 23.53 -3.22
C TYR A 23 5.84 23.01 -2.26
N LYS A 24 7.01 22.59 -2.77
CA LYS A 24 8.12 22.06 -1.95
C LYS A 24 8.54 23.01 -0.82
N GLY A 25 8.47 24.32 -1.06
CA GLY A 25 8.78 25.38 -0.10
C GLY A 25 10.29 25.53 0.19
N SER A 26 10.62 26.27 1.25
CA SER A 26 11.99 26.42 1.79
C SER A 26 13.02 26.96 0.78
N THR A 27 14.23 26.40 0.71
CA THR A 27 15.35 26.87 -0.14
C THR A 27 15.58 25.93 -1.33
N PRO A 28 16.15 26.36 -2.46
CA PRO A 28 16.37 25.44 -3.59
C PRO A 28 17.25 24.21 -3.27
N GLY A 29 18.14 24.29 -2.28
CA GLY A 29 19.10 23.24 -1.94
C GLY A 29 18.61 22.16 -0.97
N ASP A 30 17.48 22.35 -0.28
CA ASP A 30 16.97 21.35 0.66
C ASP A 30 16.06 20.33 -0.02
N ASN A 31 16.11 19.07 0.45
CA ASN A 31 15.34 17.94 -0.07
C ASN A 31 15.24 17.88 -1.62
N PRO A 32 16.36 17.69 -2.34
CA PRO A 32 16.37 17.61 -3.81
C PRO A 32 15.36 16.60 -4.40
N PRO A 33 15.16 15.39 -3.82
CA PRO A 33 14.14 14.45 -4.31
C PRO A 33 12.72 15.02 -4.32
N MET A 34 12.40 15.96 -3.43
CA MET A 34 11.09 16.61 -3.40
C MET A 34 10.98 17.68 -4.50
N LEU A 35 12.07 18.42 -4.78
CA LEU A 35 12.10 19.36 -5.90
C LEU A 35 11.89 18.65 -7.24
N GLU A 36 12.36 17.41 -7.37
CA GLU A 36 12.15 16.60 -8.57
C GLU A 36 10.67 16.25 -8.83
N PHE A 37 9.85 16.12 -7.78
CA PHE A 37 8.40 15.98 -7.96
C PHE A 37 7.76 17.29 -8.38
N ASP A 38 8.11 18.39 -7.71
CA ASP A 38 7.60 19.74 -7.97
C ASP A 38 7.86 20.19 -9.43
N THR A 39 9.06 19.89 -9.92
CA THR A 39 9.50 20.23 -11.28
C THR A 39 9.24 19.12 -12.31
N PHE A 40 8.61 18.02 -11.92
CA PHE A 40 8.35 16.84 -12.78
C PHE A 40 9.62 16.27 -13.45
N THR A 41 10.75 16.29 -12.74
CA THR A 41 12.06 15.77 -13.20
C THR A 41 12.47 14.47 -12.50
N HIS A 42 11.63 13.91 -11.64
CA HIS A 42 11.90 12.67 -10.92
C HIS A 42 12.11 11.47 -11.86
N THR A 43 12.98 10.56 -11.43
CA THR A 43 13.30 9.32 -12.15
C THR A 43 13.07 8.10 -11.26
N ALA A 44 13.26 6.90 -11.82
CA ALA A 44 13.14 5.65 -11.06
C ALA A 44 14.10 5.54 -9.86
N THR A 45 15.16 6.35 -9.80
CA THR A 45 16.10 6.39 -8.67
C THR A 45 15.70 7.37 -7.57
N ASN A 46 14.59 8.10 -7.72
CA ASN A 46 14.12 9.02 -6.69
C ASN A 46 13.71 8.21 -5.43
N PRO A 47 14.33 8.48 -4.25
CA PRO A 47 14.09 7.69 -3.05
C PRO A 47 12.64 7.80 -2.53
N LEU A 48 11.94 8.90 -2.79
CA LEU A 48 10.55 9.08 -2.36
C LEU A 48 9.60 8.21 -3.20
N VAL A 49 9.87 8.03 -4.49
CA VAL A 49 9.13 7.06 -5.34
C VAL A 49 9.29 5.65 -4.78
N ASN A 50 10.51 5.27 -4.40
CA ASN A 50 10.77 3.98 -3.78
C ASN A 50 10.08 3.83 -2.40
N SER A 51 10.04 4.89 -1.59
CA SER A 51 9.28 4.89 -0.33
C SER A 51 7.79 4.60 -0.56
N LEU A 52 7.14 5.21 -1.55
CA LEU A 52 5.74 4.89 -1.85
C LEU A 52 5.56 3.41 -2.22
N TRP A 53 6.46 2.88 -3.06
CA TRP A 53 6.43 1.47 -3.46
C TRP A 53 6.56 0.54 -2.25
N THR A 54 7.63 0.68 -1.47
CA THR A 54 7.90 -0.20 -0.32
C THR A 54 6.88 0.00 0.80
N GLY A 55 6.43 1.23 1.01
CA GLY A 55 5.42 1.58 2.01
C GLY A 55 4.07 0.92 1.74
N PHE A 56 3.52 1.08 0.54
CA PHE A 56 2.23 0.45 0.20
C PHE A 56 2.33 -1.08 0.12
N PHE A 57 3.41 -1.65 -0.43
CA PHE A 57 3.59 -3.11 -0.37
C PHE A 57 3.83 -3.64 1.05
N GLY A 58 4.41 -2.83 1.94
CA GLY A 58 4.48 -3.12 3.37
C GLY A 58 3.10 -3.23 4.01
N ILE A 59 2.18 -2.31 3.68
CA ILE A 59 0.78 -2.36 4.11
C ILE A 59 0.10 -3.63 3.57
N VAL A 60 0.27 -3.92 2.26
CA VAL A 60 -0.25 -5.16 1.64
C VAL A 60 0.24 -6.40 2.39
N SER A 61 1.54 -6.48 2.70
CA SER A 61 2.12 -7.62 3.41
C SER A 61 1.53 -7.77 4.82
N ALA A 62 1.38 -6.68 5.56
CA ALA A 62 0.79 -6.69 6.89
C ALA A 62 -0.68 -7.12 6.86
N SER A 63 -1.45 -6.61 5.89
CA SER A 63 -2.84 -7.02 5.67
C SER A 63 -2.94 -8.50 5.31
N ASN A 64 -2.09 -9.02 4.42
CA ASN A 64 -2.08 -10.45 4.07
C ASN A 64 -1.84 -11.33 5.29
N PHE A 65 -0.90 -10.93 6.14
CA PHE A 65 -0.63 -11.64 7.39
C PHE A 65 -1.86 -11.63 8.31
N ALA A 66 -2.46 -10.46 8.55
CA ALA A 66 -3.68 -10.36 9.37
C ALA A 66 -4.83 -11.21 8.81
N ILE A 67 -5.10 -11.10 7.50
CA ILE A 67 -6.16 -11.85 6.82
C ILE A 67 -5.97 -13.37 6.98
N HIS A 68 -4.72 -13.84 6.91
CA HIS A 68 -4.38 -15.24 7.11
C HIS A 68 -4.50 -15.70 8.57
N GLN A 69 -4.13 -14.86 9.55
CA GLN A 69 -4.13 -15.25 10.96
C GLN A 69 -5.52 -15.19 11.61
N MET A 70 -6.40 -14.27 11.22
CA MET A 70 -7.70 -14.08 11.89
C MET A 70 -8.60 -15.34 11.93
N PRO A 71 -8.70 -16.17 10.87
CA PRO A 71 -9.43 -17.43 10.94
C PRO A 71 -8.87 -18.42 11.97
N LEU A 72 -7.55 -18.43 12.19
CA LEU A 72 -6.90 -19.27 13.20
C LEU A 72 -7.25 -18.79 14.61
N PHE A 73 -7.26 -17.48 14.84
CA PHE A 73 -7.73 -16.91 16.10
C PHE A 73 -9.21 -17.21 16.34
N TYR A 74 -10.06 -17.05 15.32
CA TYR A 74 -11.48 -17.40 15.41
C TYR A 74 -11.68 -18.85 15.89
N ALA A 75 -10.91 -19.80 15.35
CA ALA A 75 -11.00 -21.20 15.74
C ALA A 75 -10.53 -21.47 17.18
N ALA A 76 -9.49 -20.76 17.64
CA ALA A 76 -8.88 -20.95 18.95
C ALA A 76 -9.63 -20.24 20.10
N LEU A 77 -10.34 -19.13 19.81
CA LEU A 77 -11.06 -18.35 20.82
C LEU A 77 -12.32 -19.09 21.28
N LEU A 78 -12.64 -19.03 22.57
CA LEU A 78 -13.84 -19.69 23.14
C LEU A 78 -15.05 -18.75 23.20
N ASN A 79 -14.81 -17.47 23.42
CA ASN A 79 -15.85 -16.46 23.57
C ASN A 79 -16.43 -16.05 22.19
N PRO A 80 -17.76 -16.12 21.99
CA PRO A 80 -18.39 -15.69 20.74
C PRO A 80 -18.14 -14.23 20.35
N LEU A 81 -17.96 -13.32 21.32
CA LEU A 81 -17.66 -11.91 21.05
C LEU A 81 -16.26 -11.75 20.45
N ASP A 82 -15.26 -12.42 21.05
CA ASP A 82 -13.88 -12.35 20.57
C ASP A 82 -13.75 -12.98 19.18
N ARG A 83 -14.53 -14.05 18.90
CA ARG A 83 -14.64 -14.63 17.56
C ARG A 83 -15.18 -13.63 16.54
N ARG A 84 -16.25 -12.91 16.87
CA ARG A 84 -16.79 -11.86 15.98
C ARG A 84 -15.78 -10.75 15.75
N TYR A 85 -15.06 -10.34 16.80
CA TYR A 85 -14.02 -9.34 16.70
C TYR A 85 -12.86 -9.78 15.78
N ALA A 86 -12.43 -11.05 15.86
CA ALA A 86 -11.43 -11.58 14.93
C ALA A 86 -11.87 -11.49 13.46
N MET A 87 -13.14 -11.79 13.17
CA MET A 87 -13.68 -11.65 11.82
C MET A 87 -13.80 -10.19 11.37
N GLN A 88 -14.16 -9.28 12.28
CA GLN A 88 -14.15 -7.85 12.02
C GLN A 88 -12.73 -7.36 11.67
N CYS A 89 -11.71 -7.76 12.44
CA CYS A 89 -10.33 -7.41 12.12
C CYS A 89 -9.89 -7.96 10.76
N GLN A 90 -10.40 -9.13 10.33
CA GLN A 90 -10.13 -9.67 9.01
C GLN A 90 -10.73 -8.78 7.91
N ALA A 91 -11.97 -8.31 8.09
CA ALA A 91 -12.64 -7.40 7.18
C ALA A 91 -11.91 -6.05 7.08
N GLU A 92 -11.54 -5.45 8.21
CA GLU A 92 -10.78 -4.20 8.25
C GLU A 92 -9.43 -4.34 7.51
N ALA A 93 -8.73 -5.47 7.68
CA ALA A 93 -7.48 -5.74 6.97
C ALA A 93 -7.65 -5.83 5.44
N LYS A 94 -8.78 -6.35 4.94
CA LYS A 94 -9.13 -6.33 3.51
C LYS A 94 -9.35 -4.91 3.00
N VAL A 95 -10.09 -4.08 3.73
CA VAL A 95 -10.30 -2.66 3.36
C VAL A 95 -8.96 -1.92 3.28
N ILE A 96 -8.07 -2.14 4.25
CA ILE A 96 -6.72 -1.55 4.25
C ILE A 96 -5.89 -2.04 3.04
N ARG A 97 -5.99 -3.33 2.69
CA ARG A 97 -5.30 -3.90 1.51
C ARG A 97 -5.84 -3.31 0.21
N ALA A 98 -7.15 -3.20 0.07
CA ALA A 98 -7.81 -2.55 -1.06
C ALA A 98 -7.35 -1.09 -1.22
N TYR A 99 -7.28 -0.33 -0.12
CA TYR A 99 -6.76 1.03 -0.12
C TYR A 99 -5.29 1.11 -0.59
N ALA A 100 -4.43 0.19 -0.13
CA ALA A 100 -3.04 0.14 -0.57
C ALA A 100 -2.93 -0.15 -2.07
N TYR A 101 -3.68 -1.12 -2.59
CA TYR A 101 -3.70 -1.42 -4.03
C TYR A 101 -4.29 -0.30 -4.87
N PHE A 102 -5.31 0.41 -4.37
CA PHE A 102 -5.85 1.58 -5.06
C PHE A 102 -4.77 2.64 -5.27
N ASN A 103 -3.97 2.93 -4.23
CA ASN A 103 -2.87 3.88 -4.35
C ASN A 103 -1.73 3.36 -5.23
N LEU A 104 -1.33 2.09 -5.11
CA LEU A 104 -0.35 1.48 -6.00
C LEU A 104 -0.76 1.57 -7.47
N THR A 105 -2.04 1.33 -7.77
CA THR A 105 -2.59 1.40 -9.12
C THR A 105 -2.56 2.83 -9.67
N ARG A 106 -2.93 3.84 -8.87
CA ARG A 106 -2.87 5.25 -9.30
C ARG A 106 -1.45 5.75 -9.52
N LEU A 107 -0.50 5.31 -8.69
CA LEU A 107 0.89 5.76 -8.74
C LEU A 107 1.72 5.07 -9.83
N PHE A 108 1.56 3.75 -9.97
CA PHE A 108 2.45 2.91 -10.79
C PHE A 108 1.74 2.23 -11.96
N GLY A 109 0.42 2.35 -12.05
CA GLY A 109 -0.38 1.63 -13.05
C GLY A 109 -0.41 0.13 -12.79
N ARG A 110 0.52 -0.61 -13.41
CA ARG A 110 0.56 -2.07 -13.36
C ARG A 110 1.55 -2.55 -12.30
N VAL A 111 1.04 -3.25 -11.30
CA VAL A 111 1.81 -3.83 -10.19
C VAL A 111 1.44 -5.30 -9.99
N PRO A 112 2.30 -6.13 -9.37
CA PRO A 112 1.91 -7.50 -9.03
C PRO A 112 0.82 -7.52 -7.97
N ILE A 113 -0.12 -8.45 -8.11
CA ILE A 113 -1.08 -8.79 -7.05
C ILE A 113 -0.42 -9.84 -6.15
N ILE A 114 -0.32 -9.49 -4.88
CA ILE A 114 0.22 -10.25 -3.76
C ILE A 114 -0.89 -10.37 -2.73
N ASP A 115 -1.57 -11.50 -2.69
CA ASP A 115 -2.74 -11.76 -1.83
C ASP A 115 -2.48 -12.80 -0.74
N THR A 116 -1.26 -13.36 -0.70
CA THR A 116 -0.79 -14.30 0.32
C THR A 116 0.44 -13.79 1.06
N ILE A 117 0.82 -14.49 2.13
CA ILE A 117 2.13 -14.33 2.74
C ILE A 117 3.16 -14.88 1.74
N MET A 118 4.07 -14.04 1.25
CA MET A 118 5.04 -14.45 0.24
C MET A 118 6.35 -14.96 0.85
N THR A 119 6.91 -15.99 0.22
CA THR A 119 8.30 -16.38 0.36
C THR A 119 9.15 -15.60 -0.66
N PRO A 120 10.49 -15.52 -0.48
CA PRO A 120 11.37 -14.86 -1.44
C PRO A 120 11.24 -15.36 -2.88
N THR A 121 10.93 -16.64 -3.07
CA THR A 121 10.77 -17.27 -4.39
C THR A 121 9.49 -16.85 -5.11
N HIS A 122 8.40 -16.62 -4.39
CA HIS A 122 7.14 -16.14 -4.99
C HIS A 122 7.24 -14.69 -5.46
N LEU A 123 8.00 -13.84 -4.74
CA LEU A 123 8.22 -12.44 -5.14
C LEU A 123 8.93 -12.32 -6.48
N ALA A 124 9.93 -13.17 -6.73
CA ALA A 124 10.74 -13.12 -7.96
C ALA A 124 9.99 -13.52 -9.24
N SER A 125 8.84 -14.19 -9.11
CA SER A 125 8.04 -14.70 -10.24
C SER A 125 6.71 -13.97 -10.44
N ALA A 126 6.40 -12.97 -9.60
CA ALA A 126 5.14 -12.27 -9.64
C ALA A 126 5.03 -11.39 -10.91
N ARG A 127 4.12 -11.75 -11.82
CA ARG A 127 3.81 -10.91 -12.98
C ARG A 127 3.11 -9.63 -12.53
N GLN A 128 3.32 -8.54 -13.27
CA GLN A 128 2.47 -7.36 -13.13
C GLN A 128 1.06 -7.64 -13.65
N ALA A 129 0.07 -7.40 -12.80
CA ALA A 129 -1.34 -7.46 -13.17
C ALA A 129 -1.71 -6.34 -14.14
N THR A 130 -2.80 -6.52 -14.87
CA THR A 130 -3.42 -5.41 -15.62
C THR A 130 -4.18 -4.49 -14.67
N THR A 131 -4.45 -3.27 -15.10
CA THR A 131 -5.26 -2.32 -14.31
C THR A 131 -6.65 -2.89 -14.01
N GLN A 132 -7.28 -3.59 -14.96
CA GLN A 132 -8.58 -4.23 -14.75
C GLN A 132 -8.52 -5.32 -13.67
N GLU A 133 -7.48 -6.17 -13.68
CA GLU A 133 -7.28 -7.19 -12.65
C GLU A 133 -7.08 -6.57 -11.27
N LEU A 134 -6.36 -5.45 -11.19
CA LEU A 134 -6.16 -4.71 -9.93
C LEU A 134 -7.47 -4.14 -9.40
N TYR A 135 -8.29 -3.48 -10.22
CA TYR A 135 -9.59 -2.97 -9.79
C TYR A 135 -10.54 -4.10 -9.37
N ALA A 136 -10.58 -5.21 -10.11
CA ALA A 136 -11.37 -6.38 -9.72
C ALA A 136 -10.92 -6.94 -8.36
N PHE A 137 -9.61 -6.97 -8.09
CA PHE A 137 -9.07 -7.40 -6.79
C PHE A 137 -9.45 -6.43 -5.66
N ILE A 138 -9.34 -5.12 -5.89
CA ILE A 138 -9.74 -4.07 -4.94
C ILE A 138 -11.24 -4.18 -4.61
N GLU A 139 -12.10 -4.28 -5.62
CA GLU A 139 -13.55 -4.42 -5.44
C GLU A 139 -13.89 -5.69 -4.66
N LYS A 140 -13.24 -6.82 -4.98
CA LYS A 140 -13.43 -8.07 -4.25
C LYS A 140 -13.11 -7.92 -2.77
N ASP A 141 -11.98 -7.29 -2.43
CA ASP A 141 -11.62 -7.07 -1.02
C ASP A 141 -12.64 -6.18 -0.30
N LEU A 142 -13.20 -5.18 -0.97
CA LEU A 142 -14.22 -4.28 -0.41
C LEU A 142 -15.60 -4.94 -0.27
N LEU A 143 -15.97 -5.85 -1.17
CA LEU A 143 -17.23 -6.59 -1.12
C LEU A 143 -17.19 -7.76 -0.13
N ASP A 144 -16.02 -8.38 0.06
CA ASP A 144 -15.82 -9.49 0.99
C ASP A 144 -15.55 -9.04 2.44
N ALA A 145 -15.38 -7.73 2.68
CA ALA A 145 -15.18 -7.14 4.01
C ALA A 145 -16.52 -6.96 4.72
#